data_AF-A0A1G0NDC4-F1
#
_entry.id   AF-A0A1G0NDC4-F1
#
_cell.length_a   1.000
_cell.length_b   1.000
_cell.length_c   1.000
_cell.angle_alpha   90.00
_cell.angle_beta   90.00
_cell.angle_gamma   90.00
#
_symmetry.space_group_name_H-M   'P 1'
#
loop_
_entity.id
_entity.type
_entity.pdbx_description
1 polymer ?
#
loop_
_entity_poly.entity_id
_entity_poly.type
_entity_poly.pdbx_seq_one_letter_code
_entity_poly.pdbx_strand_id
1 'polypeptide(L)'
;MSKLLLALTSATLLGLTGCASTYEPAAQSAPTAISAEAQSALSAAQADVKAAKAKNALWTTADNALKAAEAAAAKLDSATVIKQSKLASEHVKLSNVQTGYPQLKVGE
;
A
#
# COMPACT_ATOMS: atom_id res chain seq x y z
N MET A 1 14.79 37.61 -13.68
CA MET A 1 13.48 38.26 -13.85
C MET A 1 12.87 38.44 -12.47
N SER A 2 12.63 39.68 -12.08
CA SER A 2 11.85 40.08 -10.88
C SER A 2 10.46 39.41 -10.96
N LYS A 3 9.68 39.14 -9.90
CA LYS A 3 9.28 39.95 -8.73
C LYS A 3 8.66 38.92 -7.74
N LEU A 4 8.98 38.93 -6.44
CA LEU A 4 8.28 39.71 -5.42
C LEU A 4 6.76 39.44 -5.44
N LEU A 5 6.21 38.78 -4.41
CA LEU A 5 5.31 39.39 -3.41
C LEU A 5 4.52 38.35 -2.59
N LEU A 6 4.57 38.56 -1.26
CA LEU A 6 3.49 38.49 -0.25
C LEU A 6 2.54 37.28 -0.28
N ALA A 7 2.59 36.42 0.74
CA ALA A 7 1.89 36.61 2.02
C ALA A 7 0.37 36.82 1.86
N LEU A 8 -0.38 35.77 2.12
CA LEU A 8 -1.75 35.89 2.61
C LEU A 8 -2.07 34.73 3.55
N THR A 9 -1.55 34.83 4.77
CA THR A 9 -2.07 34.10 5.94
C THR A 9 -3.42 34.71 6.30
N SER A 10 -4.49 34.20 5.69
CA SER A 10 -5.85 34.52 6.13
C SER A 10 -6.24 33.61 7.28
N ALA A 11 -5.77 33.98 8.49
CA ALA A 11 -6.44 33.61 9.72
C ALA A 11 -7.63 34.55 9.89
N THR A 12 -8.83 34.07 9.63
CA THR A 12 -10.07 34.68 10.14
C THR A 12 -10.70 33.70 11.11
N LEU A 13 -10.47 33.93 12.40
CA LEU A 13 -11.38 33.48 13.44
C LEU A 13 -12.72 34.20 13.26
N LEU A 14 -13.80 33.43 13.20
CA LEU A 14 -15.14 33.87 13.55
C LEU A 14 -15.77 32.76 14.38
N GLY A 15 -15.84 32.99 15.69
CA GLY A 15 -16.68 32.21 16.57
C GLY A 15 -18.15 32.57 16.31
N LEU A 16 -18.99 31.55 16.23
CA LEU A 16 -20.44 31.71 16.41
C LEU A 16 -20.96 30.50 17.18
N THR A 17 -21.20 30.72 18.48
CA THR A 17 -22.05 29.85 19.29
C THR A 17 -23.48 30.00 18.78
N GLY A 18 -24.02 28.96 18.15
CA GLY A 18 -25.40 28.92 17.68
C GLY A 18 -25.81 27.48 17.37
N CYS A 19 -26.71 26.94 18.18
CA CYS A 19 -27.35 25.66 17.96
C CYS A 19 -28.18 25.67 16.66
N ALA A 20 -28.32 24.49 16.06
CA ALA A 20 -29.05 24.18 14.82
C ALA A 20 -28.31 24.57 13.53
N SER A 21 -27.56 23.63 12.98
CA SER A 21 -27.21 23.64 11.55
C SER A 21 -27.27 22.22 11.02
N THR A 22 -28.22 22.05 10.12
CA THR A 22 -28.48 20.93 9.23
C THR A 22 -27.17 20.40 8.65
N TYR A 23 -26.88 19.12 8.86
CA TYR A 23 -25.78 18.43 8.21
C TYR A 23 -26.08 18.33 6.71
N GLU A 24 -25.51 19.21 5.89
CA GLU A 24 -25.25 18.88 4.49
C GLU A 24 -24.12 17.84 4.45
N PRO A 25 -24.29 16.71 3.73
CA PRO A 25 -23.21 15.76 3.57
C PRO A 25 -22.11 16.44 2.74
N ALA A 26 -20.96 16.68 3.35
CA ALA A 26 -19.76 17.08 2.64
C ALA A 26 -19.51 16.06 1.52
N ALA A 27 -19.52 16.52 0.26
CA ALA A 27 -19.23 15.70 -0.88
C ALA A 27 -17.81 15.12 -0.75
N GLN A 28 -17.72 13.86 -0.34
CA GLN A 28 -16.46 13.14 -0.25
C GLN A 28 -15.87 13.06 -1.65
N SER A 29 -14.82 13.85 -1.90
CA SER A 29 -14.11 13.84 -3.17
C SER A 29 -13.56 12.45 -3.44
N ALA A 30 -13.71 11.97 -4.68
CA ALA A 30 -13.18 10.67 -5.06
C ALA A 30 -11.66 10.63 -4.82
N PRO A 31 -11.12 9.53 -4.27
CA PRO A 31 -9.69 9.41 -4.04
C PRO A 31 -8.93 9.53 -5.37
N THR A 32 -7.85 10.30 -5.37
CA THR A 32 -6.95 10.48 -6.53
C THR A 32 -5.69 9.62 -6.44
N ALA A 33 -5.48 8.97 -5.29
CA ALA A 33 -4.37 8.08 -5.01
C ALA A 33 -4.80 6.99 -4.02
N ILE A 34 -4.04 5.90 -3.97
CA ILE A 34 -4.16 4.93 -2.88
C ILE A 34 -3.69 5.55 -1.55
N SER A 35 -4.16 5.02 -0.44
CA SER A 35 -3.74 5.45 0.90
C SER A 35 -2.23 5.27 1.13
N ALA A 36 -1.67 6.04 2.07
CA ALA A 36 -0.27 5.92 2.46
C ALA A 36 0.08 4.51 2.98
N GLU A 37 -0.83 3.87 3.72
CA GLU A 37 -0.65 2.49 4.18
C GLU A 37 -0.56 1.52 2.99
N ALA A 38 -1.46 1.66 2.02
CA ALA A 38 -1.44 0.84 0.80
C ALA A 38 -0.14 1.03 0.01
N GLN A 39 0.35 2.26 -0.11
CA GLN A 39 1.61 2.53 -0.80
C GLN A 39 2.83 1.93 -0.08
N SER A 40 2.86 2.02 1.25
CA SER A 40 3.89 1.40 2.08
C SER A 40 3.86 -0.13 1.96
N ALA A 41 2.68 -0.73 2.06
CA ALA A 41 2.51 -2.18 1.93
C ALA A 41 2.93 -2.68 0.54
N LEU A 42 2.54 -2.00 -0.53
CA LEU A 42 2.93 -2.35 -1.89
C LEU A 42 4.45 -2.28 -2.08
N SER A 43 5.08 -1.21 -1.57
CA SER A 43 6.53 -1.03 -1.66
C SER A 43 7.29 -2.12 -0.91
N ALA A 44 6.80 -2.52 0.27
CA ALA A 44 7.38 -3.63 1.04
C ALA A 44 7.26 -4.96 0.28
N ALA A 45 6.07 -5.27 -0.26
CA ALA A 45 5.85 -6.50 -1.04
C ALA A 45 6.73 -6.56 -2.30
N GLN A 46 6.91 -5.45 -3.01
CA GLN A 46 7.82 -5.36 -4.17
C GLN A 46 9.27 -5.66 -3.77
N ALA A 47 9.73 -5.12 -2.64
CA ALA A 47 11.07 -5.38 -2.12
C ALA A 47 11.25 -6.86 -1.71
N ASP A 48 10.27 -7.43 -1.01
CA ASP A 48 10.27 -8.83 -0.58
C ASP A 48 10.32 -9.79 -1.79
N VAL A 49 9.45 -9.59 -2.78
CA VAL A 49 9.41 -10.41 -4.00
C VAL A 49 10.72 -10.29 -4.78
N LYS A 50 11.30 -9.09 -4.89
CA LYS A 50 12.60 -8.88 -5.53
C LYS A 50 13.70 -9.66 -4.80
N ALA A 51 13.72 -9.62 -3.47
CA ALA A 51 14.70 -10.35 -2.66
C ALA A 51 14.54 -11.88 -2.78
N ALA A 52 13.31 -12.39 -2.78
CA ALA A 52 13.02 -13.81 -2.97
C ALA A 52 13.43 -14.29 -4.37
N LYS A 53 13.14 -13.49 -5.40
CA LYS A 53 13.52 -13.79 -6.79
C LYS A 53 15.03 -13.89 -6.95
N ALA A 54 15.80 -12.98 -6.33
CA ALA A 54 17.26 -13.01 -6.37
C ALA A 54 17.86 -14.29 -5.76
N LYS A 55 17.13 -14.96 -4.86
CA LYS A 55 17.53 -16.21 -4.21
C LYS A 55 16.94 -17.46 -4.88
N ASN A 56 16.26 -17.31 -6.03
CA ASN A 56 15.48 -18.37 -6.66
C ASN A 56 14.46 -19.05 -5.71
N ALA A 57 13.97 -18.29 -4.72
CA ALA A 57 13.06 -18.76 -3.69
C ALA A 57 11.65 -18.18 -3.85
N LEU A 58 11.33 -17.56 -4.99
CA LEU A 58 10.02 -16.94 -5.21
C LEU A 58 8.97 -18.00 -5.58
N TRP A 59 7.94 -18.11 -4.75
CA TRP A 59 6.74 -18.88 -5.09
C TRP A 59 5.86 -18.11 -6.07
N THR A 60 5.21 -18.83 -7.00
CA THR A 60 4.29 -18.24 -7.98
C THR A 60 3.07 -17.58 -7.33
N THR A 61 2.63 -18.07 -6.17
CA THR A 61 1.54 -17.45 -5.40
C THR A 61 1.91 -16.08 -4.84
N ALA A 62 3.17 -15.85 -4.45
CA ALA A 62 3.65 -14.54 -4.02
C ALA A 62 3.71 -13.56 -5.21
N ASP A 63 4.20 -14.03 -6.35
CA ASP A 63 4.26 -13.24 -7.60
C ASP A 63 2.86 -12.85 -8.09
N ASN A 64 1.90 -13.79 -8.06
CA ASN A 64 0.52 -13.53 -8.43
C ASN A 64 -0.16 -12.54 -7.48
N ALA A 65 0.11 -12.63 -6.18
CA ALA A 65 -0.42 -11.69 -5.20
C ALA A 65 0.14 -10.28 -5.42
N LEU A 66 1.44 -10.15 -5.70
CA LEU A 66 2.02 -8.83 -6.02
C LEU A 66 1.38 -8.23 -7.28
N LYS A 67 1.22 -9.00 -8.35
CA LYS A 67 0.53 -8.55 -9.58
C LYS A 67 -0.92 -8.11 -9.29
N ALA A 68 -1.62 -8.82 -8.42
CA ALA A 68 -2.97 -8.44 -7.99
C ALA A 68 -2.98 -7.13 -7.18
N ALA A 69 -1.97 -6.91 -6.32
CA ALA A 69 -1.80 -5.66 -5.59
C ALA A 69 -1.52 -4.49 -6.55
N GLU A 70 -0.65 -4.65 -7.53
CA GLU A 70 -0.34 -3.63 -8.54
C GLU A 70 -1.57 -3.30 -9.40
N ALA A 71 -2.33 -4.32 -9.81
CA ALA A 71 -3.58 -4.13 -10.55
C ALA A 71 -4.66 -3.42 -9.71
N ALA A 72 -4.70 -3.65 -8.39
CA ALA A 72 -5.59 -2.92 -7.48
C ALA A 72 -5.14 -1.47 -7.27
N ALA A 73 -3.83 -1.23 -7.21
CA ALA A 73 -3.27 0.12 -7.10
C ALA A 73 -3.65 0.98 -8.32
N ALA A 74 -3.63 0.40 -9.52
CA ALA A 74 -4.11 1.06 -10.73
C ALA A 74 -5.61 1.43 -10.70
N LYS A 75 -6.40 0.78 -9.84
CA LYS A 75 -7.83 1.03 -9.62
C LYS A 75 -8.10 1.89 -8.38
N LEU A 76 -7.05 2.40 -7.73
CA LEU A 76 -7.12 3.12 -6.46
C LEU A 76 -7.77 2.34 -5.31
N ASP A 77 -7.81 1.00 -5.41
CA ASP A 77 -8.39 0.11 -4.41
C ASP A 77 -7.36 -0.18 -3.29
N SER A 78 -7.31 0.73 -2.32
CA SER A 78 -6.37 0.64 -1.20
C SER A 78 -6.56 -0.64 -0.36
N ALA A 79 -7.79 -1.11 -0.18
CA ALA A 79 -8.06 -2.28 0.65
C ALA A 79 -7.48 -3.56 0.00
N THR A 80 -7.70 -3.73 -1.30
CA THR A 80 -7.12 -4.86 -2.04
C THR A 80 -5.61 -4.76 -2.14
N VAL A 81 -5.05 -3.56 -2.34
CA VAL A 81 -3.58 -3.35 -2.32
C VAL A 81 -2.99 -3.84 -1.02
N ILE A 82 -3.52 -3.41 0.13
CA ILE A 82 -3.01 -3.80 1.45
C ILE A 82 -3.11 -5.31 1.63
N LYS A 83 -4.27 -5.90 1.32
CA LYS A 83 -4.50 -7.35 1.47
C LYS A 83 -3.53 -8.17 0.63
N GLN A 84 -3.41 -7.86 -0.66
CA GLN A 84 -2.58 -8.63 -1.59
C GLN A 84 -1.09 -8.42 -1.34
N SER A 85 -0.68 -7.21 -0.95
CA SER A 85 0.72 -6.92 -0.59
C SER A 85 1.15 -7.72 0.65
N LYS A 86 0.31 -7.75 1.70
CA LYS A 86 0.59 -8.56 2.90
C LYS A 86 0.70 -10.04 2.56
N LEU A 87 -0.20 -10.57 1.73
CA LEU A 87 -0.18 -11.96 1.29
C LEU A 87 1.08 -12.29 0.46
N ALA A 88 1.51 -11.39 -0.43
CA ALA A 88 2.76 -11.55 -1.17
C ALA A 88 3.98 -11.65 -0.24
N SER A 89 4.09 -10.72 0.72
CA SER A 89 5.16 -10.73 1.73
C SER A 89 5.12 -11.97 2.62
N GLU A 90 3.93 -12.44 3.03
CA GLU A 90 3.78 -13.66 3.81
C GLU A 90 4.25 -14.89 3.04
N HIS A 91 3.86 -15.03 1.77
CA HIS A 91 4.32 -16.14 0.94
C HIS A 91 5.83 -16.10 0.69
N VAL A 92 6.45 -14.91 0.56
CA VAL A 92 7.91 -14.77 0.52
C VAL A 92 8.55 -15.24 1.83
N LYS A 93 7.97 -14.91 2.99
CA LYS A 93 8.49 -15.40 4.28
C LYS A 93 8.43 -16.92 4.35
N LEU A 94 7.30 -17.52 3.95
CA LEU A 94 7.12 -18.97 3.94
C LEU A 94 8.09 -19.66 2.97
N SER A 95 8.28 -19.10 1.78
CA SER A 95 9.21 -19.66 0.80
C SER A 95 10.66 -19.61 1.28
N ASN A 96 11.06 -18.52 1.94
CA ASN A 96 12.36 -18.41 2.57
C ASN A 96 12.55 -19.47 3.67
N VAL A 97 11.53 -19.72 4.51
CA VAL A 97 11.58 -20.79 5.52
C VAL A 97 11.72 -22.16 4.86
N GLN A 98 11.00 -22.42 3.77
CA GLN A 98 11.07 -23.69 3.04
C GLN A 98 12.47 -23.99 2.52
N THR A 99 13.22 -22.97 2.07
CA THR A 99 14.62 -23.18 1.62
C THR A 99 15.56 -23.69 2.71
N GLY A 100 15.19 -23.54 3.98
CA GLY A 100 15.93 -24.06 5.13
C GLY A 100 15.54 -25.48 5.56
N TYR A 101 14.58 -26.13 4.91
CA TYR A 101 14.17 -27.48 5.29
C TYR A 101 15.23 -28.53 4.94
N PRO A 102 15.47 -29.53 5.80
CA PRO A 102 16.40 -30.60 5.52
C PRO A 102 15.93 -31.40 4.30
N GLN A 103 16.87 -31.72 3.41
CA GLN A 103 16.62 -32.60 2.28
C GLN A 103 16.42 -34.03 2.80
N LEU A 104 15.20 -34.55 2.70
CA LEU A 104 14.91 -35.94 3.02
C LEU A 104 15.45 -36.81 1.90
N LYS A 105 16.37 -37.73 2.23
CA LYS A 105 16.77 -38.78 1.29
C LYS A 105 15.66 -39.83 1.21
N VAL A 106 15.21 -40.14 0.00
CA VAL A 106 14.27 -41.24 -0.25
C VAL A 106 15.08 -42.39 -0.84
N GLY A 107 15.32 -43.43 -0.03
CA GLY A 107 16.15 -44.57 -0.40
C GLY A 107 17.66 -44.30 -0.33
N GLU A 108 18.44 -45.38 -0.22
CA GLU A 108 19.92 -45.38 -0.31
C GLU A 108 20.39 -45.14 -1.75
#